data_AF-A0A0A0QVT4-F1
#
_entry.id   AF-A0A0A0QVT4-F1
#
_cell.length_a   1.000
_cell.length_b   1.000
_cell.length_c   1.000
_cell.angle_alpha   90.00
_cell.angle_beta   90.00
_cell.angle_gamma   90.00
#
_symmetry.space_group_name_H-M   'P 1'
#
loop_
_entity.id
_entity.type
_entity.pdbx_description
1 polymer ?
#
loop_
_entity_poly.entity_id
_entity_poly.type
_entity_poly.pdbx_seq_one_letter_code
_entity_poly.pdbx_strand_id
1 'polypeptide(L)'
;GLENNTLGSDIILTAFKDCLDPSQTATCGREFSVKTSVFSGQFSRTCCDTDFCNGGDLQVPPSDNTPNGYICEDCFNNQSADPCTATGVVQCTGKQNACVGYFGTFSRTGEAGRSYSVKGCTTQDFCKLGIFNLAGTQIYNYALKCAPALKV
;
A
#
# COMPACT_ATOMS: atom_id res chain seq x y z
N GLY A 1 -4.52 5.88 -12.41
CA GLY A 1 -3.88 5.86 -11.07
C GLY A 1 -2.57 5.11 -11.16
N LEU A 2 -1.90 4.98 -10.02
CA LEU A 2 -0.59 4.36 -9.91
C LEU A 2 -0.53 3.43 -8.72
N GLU A 3 0.17 2.31 -8.88
CA GLU A 3 0.66 1.46 -7.81
C GLU A 3 2.16 1.31 -7.95
N ASN A 4 2.90 1.82 -6.98
CA ASN A 4 4.34 1.68 -6.88
C ASN A 4 4.67 0.72 -5.75
N ASN A 5 5.15 -0.48 -6.10
CA ASN A 5 5.53 -1.52 -5.16
C ASN A 5 7.03 -1.75 -5.24
N THR A 6 7.73 -1.62 -4.13
CA THR A 6 9.17 -1.92 -4.02
C THR A 6 9.36 -3.03 -2.99
N LEU A 7 10.02 -4.10 -3.39
CA LEU A 7 10.42 -5.21 -2.52
C LEU A 7 11.95 -5.37 -2.60
N GLY A 8 12.66 -4.94 -1.55
CA GLY A 8 14.12 -4.83 -1.62
C GLY A 8 14.55 -3.90 -2.74
N SER A 9 15.28 -4.43 -3.74
CA SER A 9 15.70 -3.69 -4.93
C SER A 9 14.74 -3.83 -6.13
N ASP A 10 13.70 -4.65 -6.01
CA ASP A 10 12.79 -4.95 -7.10
C ASP A 10 11.55 -4.04 -7.09
N ILE A 11 11.45 -3.20 -8.11
CA ILE A 11 10.46 -2.12 -8.24
C ILE A 11 9.47 -2.47 -9.35
N ILE A 12 8.18 -2.50 -9.02
CA ILE A 12 7.09 -2.62 -9.99
C ILE A 12 6.23 -1.37 -9.90
N LEU A 13 6.18 -0.63 -11.00
CA LEU A 13 5.32 0.53 -11.19
C LEU A 13 4.19 0.18 -12.16
N THR A 14 2.97 0.11 -11.64
CA THR A 14 1.77 -0.14 -12.44
C THR A 14 1.02 1.17 -12.65
N ALA A 15 0.88 1.56 -13.91
CA ALA A 15 0.04 2.66 -14.34
C ALA A 15 -1.25 2.13 -14.96
N PHE A 16 -2.40 2.72 -14.59
CA PHE A 16 -3.70 2.32 -15.13
C PHE A 16 -4.58 3.53 -15.44
N LYS A 17 -5.37 3.44 -16.51
CA LYS A 17 -6.40 4.41 -16.91
C LYS A 17 -7.61 3.61 -17.35
N ASP A 18 -8.74 3.86 -16.70
CA ASP A 18 -9.99 3.16 -16.99
C ASP A 18 -11.18 3.99 -16.47
N CYS A 19 -12.38 3.57 -16.82
CA CYS A 19 -13.61 3.96 -16.14
C CYS A 19 -13.59 3.47 -14.69
N LEU A 20 -14.12 4.28 -13.78
CA LEU A 20 -14.17 3.94 -12.37
C LEU A 20 -15.47 3.22 -12.04
N ASP A 21 -15.38 2.11 -11.30
CA ASP A 21 -16.54 1.53 -10.64
C ASP A 21 -17.07 2.53 -9.58
N PRO A 22 -18.36 2.92 -9.61
CA PRO A 22 -18.92 3.87 -8.66
C PRO A 22 -18.65 3.54 -7.18
N SER A 23 -18.53 2.27 -6.81
CA SER A 23 -18.17 1.83 -5.46
C SER A 23 -16.79 2.28 -5.00
N GLN A 24 -15.89 2.62 -5.93
CA GLN A 24 -14.51 3.02 -5.68
C GLN A 24 -14.30 4.55 -5.66
N THR A 25 -15.35 5.35 -5.85
CA THR A 25 -15.28 6.83 -5.85
C THR A 25 -14.65 7.43 -4.60
N ALA A 26 -14.75 6.75 -3.45
CA ALA A 26 -14.10 7.17 -2.21
C ALA A 26 -12.57 7.25 -2.30
N THR A 27 -11.95 6.60 -3.30
CA THR A 27 -10.50 6.60 -3.52
C THR A 27 -10.01 7.74 -4.44
N CYS A 28 -10.92 8.49 -5.06
CA CYS A 28 -10.58 9.59 -5.95
C CYS A 28 -9.83 10.71 -5.22
N GLY A 29 -8.71 11.14 -5.79
CA GLY A 29 -7.86 12.19 -5.22
C GLY A 29 -7.09 11.76 -3.98
N ARG A 30 -7.08 10.47 -3.65
CA ARG A 30 -6.38 9.94 -2.47
C ARG A 30 -5.08 9.24 -2.85
N GLU A 31 -4.17 9.28 -1.90
CA GLU A 31 -2.94 8.52 -1.91
C GLU A 31 -2.84 7.74 -0.60
N PHE A 32 -2.43 6.48 -0.71
CA PHE A 32 -2.24 5.57 0.40
C PHE A 32 -0.83 5.00 0.33
N SER A 33 -0.25 4.69 1.49
CA SER A 33 1.05 4.02 1.52
C SER A 33 1.14 2.99 2.62
N VAL A 34 2.04 2.03 2.42
CA VAL A 34 2.44 1.01 3.37
C VAL A 34 3.96 0.86 3.32
N LYS A 35 4.60 0.62 4.46
CA LYS A 35 6.05 0.50 4.59
C LYS A 35 6.44 -0.44 5.70
N THR A 36 7.38 -1.33 5.40
CA THR A 36 8.17 -2.13 6.36
C THR A 36 9.65 -1.81 6.16
N SER A 37 10.54 -2.52 6.84
CA SER A 37 11.99 -2.46 6.58
C SER A 37 12.40 -2.99 5.20
N VAL A 38 11.58 -3.82 4.56
CA VAL A 38 11.92 -4.54 3.30
C VAL A 38 10.99 -4.15 2.14
N PHE A 39 9.75 -3.79 2.42
CA PHE A 39 8.70 -3.54 1.44
C PHE A 39 8.14 -2.13 1.59
N SER A 40 7.88 -1.47 0.46
CA SER A 40 7.08 -0.24 0.43
C SER A 40 6.10 -0.26 -0.72
N GLY A 41 4.87 0.18 -0.46
CA GLY A 41 3.81 0.35 -1.43
C GLY A 41 3.25 1.77 -1.38
N GLN A 42 3.00 2.36 -2.54
CA GLN A 42 2.28 3.62 -2.69
C GLN A 42 1.20 3.45 -3.75
N PHE A 43 -0.04 3.81 -3.42
CA PHE A 43 -1.19 3.72 -4.31
C PHE A 43 -1.86 5.08 -4.41
N SER A 44 -2.11 5.56 -5.63
CA SER A 44 -2.81 6.82 -5.86
C SER A 44 -3.82 6.72 -7.00
N ARG A 45 -4.91 7.49 -6.88
CA ARG A 45 -5.94 7.55 -7.91
C ARG A 45 -6.40 8.99 -8.12
N THR A 46 -6.45 9.39 -9.38
CA THR A 46 -7.12 10.61 -9.84
C THR A 46 -8.34 10.19 -10.65
N CYS A 47 -9.44 10.92 -10.49
CA CYS A 47 -10.70 10.68 -11.17
C CYS A 47 -11.20 11.97 -11.81
N CYS A 48 -12.04 11.82 -12.82
CA CYS A 48 -12.67 12.91 -13.55
C CYS A 48 -13.94 12.37 -14.22
N ASP A 49 -14.86 13.25 -14.60
CA ASP A 49 -16.25 12.92 -14.98
C ASP A 49 -16.64 13.43 -16.39
N THR A 50 -15.66 13.86 -17.19
CA THR A 50 -15.88 14.24 -18.59
C THR A 50 -15.21 13.25 -19.54
N ASP A 51 -15.67 13.18 -20.78
CA ASP A 51 -15.10 12.29 -21.79
C ASP A 51 -13.59 12.52 -21.97
N PHE A 52 -12.83 11.42 -22.05
CA PHE A 52 -11.38 11.40 -22.26
C PHE A 52 -10.53 12.24 -21.28
N CYS A 53 -11.08 12.62 -20.13
CA CYS A 53 -10.43 13.46 -19.13
C CYS A 53 -9.14 12.85 -18.53
N ASN A 54 -9.00 11.52 -18.58
CA ASN A 54 -7.81 10.79 -18.15
C ASN A 54 -6.74 10.66 -19.27
N GLY A 55 -6.89 11.39 -20.39
CA GLY A 55 -6.00 11.31 -21.56
C GLY A 55 -4.57 11.84 -21.34
N GLY A 56 -4.38 12.79 -20.44
CA GLY A 56 -3.08 13.44 -20.19
C GLY A 56 -2.01 12.55 -19.53
N ASP A 57 -0.79 13.08 -19.40
CA ASP A 57 0.31 12.34 -18.79
C ASP A 57 0.04 12.01 -17.32
N LEU A 58 0.43 10.80 -16.94
CA LEU A 58 0.31 10.33 -15.57
C LEU A 58 1.52 10.78 -14.76
N GLN A 59 1.28 11.62 -13.75
CA GLN A 59 2.33 12.07 -12.84
C GLN A 59 2.59 11.01 -11.77
N VAL A 60 3.85 10.59 -11.64
CA VAL A 60 4.30 9.70 -10.57
C VAL A 60 4.65 10.55 -9.36
N PRO A 61 3.86 10.52 -8.27
CA PRO A 61 4.20 11.27 -7.08
C PRO A 61 5.51 10.72 -6.49
N PRO A 62 6.45 11.59 -6.07
CA PRO A 62 7.63 11.13 -5.37
C PRO A 62 7.22 10.49 -4.04
N SER A 63 7.88 9.40 -3.65
CA SER A 63 7.66 8.81 -2.34
C SER A 63 8.22 9.72 -1.24
N ASP A 64 7.37 10.13 -0.30
CA ASP A 64 7.80 10.90 0.86
C ASP A 64 8.40 9.98 1.93
N ASN A 65 9.73 9.93 1.94
CA ASN A 65 10.52 9.13 2.85
C ASN A 65 10.99 9.92 4.10
N THR A 66 10.48 11.13 4.31
CA THR A 66 10.82 11.95 5.47
C THR A 66 10.27 11.30 6.74
N PRO A 67 11.11 10.95 7.74
CA PRO A 67 10.63 10.43 9.02
C PRO A 67 9.66 11.41 9.70
N ASN A 68 8.53 10.91 10.19
CA ASN A 68 7.46 11.75 10.72
C ASN A 68 7.25 11.64 12.24
N GLY A 69 8.17 10.95 12.94
CA GLY A 69 8.12 10.76 14.39
C GLY A 69 7.12 9.70 14.86
N TYR A 70 6.59 8.86 13.97
CA TYR A 70 5.83 7.68 14.35
C TYR A 70 6.64 6.40 14.12
N ILE A 71 6.39 5.39 14.94
CA ILE A 71 6.96 4.05 14.81
C ILE A 71 5.90 2.96 14.91
N CYS A 72 6.19 1.84 14.27
CA CYS A 72 5.40 0.61 14.31
C CYS A 72 6.29 -0.61 14.48
N GLU A 73 5.72 -1.70 15.01
CA GLU A 73 6.35 -3.01 14.92
C GLU A 73 6.65 -3.37 13.47
N ASP A 74 7.79 -4.01 13.24
CA ASP A 74 8.24 -4.42 11.92
C ASP A 74 8.45 -5.93 11.85
N CYS A 75 7.89 -6.55 10.80
CA CYS A 75 8.27 -7.86 10.34
C CYS A 75 7.91 -8.03 8.87
N PHE A 76 8.65 -8.89 8.17
CA PHE A 76 8.39 -9.24 6.79
C PHE A 76 8.75 -10.70 6.53
N ASN A 77 7.81 -11.47 6.00
CA ASN A 77 7.98 -12.85 5.56
C ASN A 77 7.19 -13.04 4.26
N ASN A 78 7.79 -13.63 3.23
CA ASN A 78 7.17 -13.90 1.92
C ASN A 78 7.05 -15.41 1.61
N GLN A 79 7.09 -16.25 2.64
CA GLN A 79 7.01 -17.71 2.57
C GLN A 79 5.88 -18.28 3.43
N SER A 80 5.26 -17.47 4.30
CA SER A 80 4.18 -17.90 5.20
C SER A 80 3.03 -16.91 5.20
N ALA A 81 1.82 -17.44 5.39
CA ALA A 81 0.59 -16.69 5.63
C ALA A 81 0.20 -16.71 7.12
N ASP A 82 1.08 -17.15 8.01
CA ASP A 82 0.88 -17.06 9.46
C ASP A 82 1.36 -15.70 9.97
N PRO A 83 0.74 -15.14 11.03
CA PRO A 83 1.19 -13.88 11.62
C PRO A 83 2.68 -13.91 12.02
N CYS A 84 3.46 -12.94 11.53
CA CYS A 84 4.88 -12.84 11.89
C CYS A 84 5.07 -12.22 13.27
N THR A 85 6.06 -12.73 14.00
CA THR A 85 6.57 -12.13 15.22
C THR A 85 7.37 -10.89 14.85
N ALA A 86 7.13 -9.78 15.54
CA ALA A 86 7.88 -8.54 15.33
C ALA A 86 9.36 -8.77 15.68
N THR A 87 10.28 -8.38 14.79
CA THR A 87 11.73 -8.48 15.00
C THR A 87 12.38 -7.14 15.30
N GLY A 88 11.63 -6.05 15.13
CA GLY A 88 12.09 -4.69 15.40
C GLY A 88 10.98 -3.66 15.26
N VAL A 89 11.39 -2.42 15.03
CA VAL A 89 10.49 -1.29 14.74
C VAL A 89 10.90 -0.61 13.45
N VAL A 90 9.93 -0.04 12.74
CA VAL A 90 10.15 0.78 11.55
C VAL A 90 9.72 2.21 11.82
N GLN A 91 10.52 3.17 11.34
CA GLN A 91 10.21 4.60 11.35
C GLN A 91 9.23 4.91 10.21
N CYS A 92 8.05 5.42 10.57
CA CYS A 92 7.03 5.83 9.62
C CYS A 92 7.45 7.12 8.91
N THR A 93 6.99 7.27 7.68
CA THR A 93 7.35 8.41 6.83
C THR A 93 6.15 9.13 6.24
N GLY A 94 6.34 10.39 5.89
CA GLY A 94 5.30 11.23 5.29
C GLY A 94 4.00 11.22 6.10
N LYS A 95 2.90 10.80 5.47
CA LYS A 95 1.55 10.79 6.07
C LYS A 95 1.20 9.50 6.82
N GLN A 96 2.13 8.56 7.00
CA GLN A 96 1.88 7.29 7.68
C GLN A 96 1.70 7.49 9.18
N ASN A 97 0.51 7.23 9.70
CA ASN A 97 0.13 7.49 11.08
C ASN A 97 -0.57 6.30 11.75
N ALA A 98 -0.58 5.14 11.09
CA ALA A 98 -1.13 3.89 11.58
C ALA A 98 -0.12 2.75 11.40
N CYS A 99 -0.23 1.72 12.23
CA CYS A 99 0.45 0.45 12.04
C CYS A 99 -0.48 -0.54 11.36
N VAL A 100 0.08 -1.34 10.46
CA VAL A 100 -0.59 -2.44 9.79
C VAL A 100 0.02 -3.77 10.23
N GLY A 101 -0.83 -4.78 10.40
CA GLY A 101 -0.48 -6.18 10.44
C GLY A 101 -1.28 -6.92 9.38
N TYR A 102 -0.62 -7.56 8.44
CA TYR A 102 -1.24 -8.30 7.35
C TYR A 102 -0.66 -9.70 7.28
N PHE A 103 -1.50 -10.69 7.02
CA PHE A 103 -1.04 -12.01 6.56
C PHE A 103 -2.04 -12.58 5.56
N GLY A 104 -1.56 -13.26 4.52
CA GLY A 104 -2.39 -13.79 3.44
C GLY A 104 -1.64 -13.91 2.12
N THR A 105 -2.35 -14.19 1.04
CA THR A 105 -1.75 -14.29 -0.30
C THR A 105 -1.80 -12.95 -1.01
N PHE A 106 -0.64 -12.50 -1.48
CA PHE A 106 -0.50 -11.24 -2.23
C PHE A 106 0.23 -11.50 -3.55
N SER A 107 -0.21 -10.84 -4.60
CA SER A 107 0.34 -10.91 -5.95
C SER A 107 0.68 -9.50 -6.43
N ARG A 108 1.96 -9.24 -6.67
CA ARG A 108 2.38 -8.04 -7.41
C ARG A 108 1.97 -8.21 -8.87
N THR A 109 1.76 -7.10 -9.56
CA THR A 109 1.38 -7.12 -10.97
C THR A 109 2.43 -7.90 -11.79
N GLY A 110 1.98 -8.87 -12.58
CA GLY A 110 2.86 -9.71 -13.41
C GLY A 110 3.60 -10.84 -12.67
N GLU A 111 3.46 -10.94 -11.34
CA GLU A 111 4.03 -12.03 -10.55
C GLU A 111 2.97 -13.05 -10.15
N ALA A 112 3.40 -14.27 -9.86
CA ALA A 112 2.56 -15.26 -9.19
C ALA A 112 2.31 -14.87 -7.73
N GLY A 113 1.11 -15.18 -7.23
CA GLY A 113 0.76 -14.94 -5.83
C GLY A 113 1.65 -15.72 -4.88
N ARG A 114 2.08 -15.07 -3.79
CA ARG A 114 2.86 -15.70 -2.71
C ARG A 114 2.22 -15.40 -1.37
N SER A 115 2.52 -16.22 -0.38
CA SER A 115 2.11 -15.98 1.00
C SER A 115 2.99 -14.90 1.61
N TYR A 116 2.37 -13.91 2.24
CA TYR A 116 3.08 -12.86 2.96
C TYR A 116 2.53 -12.72 4.36
N SER A 117 3.41 -12.28 5.24
CA SER A 117 3.10 -11.85 6.59
C SER A 117 3.95 -10.62 6.91
N VAL A 118 3.31 -9.51 7.21
CA VAL A 118 3.97 -8.22 7.39
C VAL A 118 3.41 -7.43 8.55
N LYS A 119 4.29 -6.70 9.23
CA LYS A 119 3.93 -5.58 10.11
C LYS A 119 4.72 -4.34 9.70
N GLY A 120 4.10 -3.18 9.77
CA GLY A 120 4.78 -1.92 9.45
C GLY A 120 3.88 -0.70 9.55
N CYS A 121 4.32 0.39 8.94
CA CYS A 121 3.62 1.67 8.89
C CYS A 121 2.65 1.74 7.70
N THR A 122 1.56 2.47 7.87
CA THR A 122 0.61 2.76 6.80
C THR A 122 -0.13 4.08 7.04
N THR A 123 -0.74 4.63 5.99
CA THR A 123 -1.76 5.67 6.13
C THR A 123 -3.05 5.05 6.67
N GLN A 124 -3.74 5.72 7.60
CA GLN A 124 -4.96 5.17 8.20
C GLN A 124 -6.05 4.81 7.17
N ASP A 125 -6.16 5.54 6.07
CA ASP A 125 -7.15 5.26 5.03
C ASP A 125 -6.81 4.01 4.18
N PHE A 126 -5.55 3.57 4.15
CA PHE A 126 -5.18 2.33 3.45
C PHE A 126 -5.98 1.14 3.99
N CYS A 127 -6.14 1.09 5.31
CA CYS A 127 -6.84 0.02 6.01
C CYS A 127 -8.35 -0.02 5.76
N LYS A 128 -8.93 1.12 5.38
CA LYS A 128 -10.38 1.28 5.18
C LYS A 128 -10.77 1.25 3.71
N LEU A 129 -9.89 1.76 2.85
CA LEU A 129 -10.15 2.01 1.44
C LEU A 129 -9.06 1.39 0.57
N GLY A 130 -7.79 1.70 0.84
CA GLY A 130 -6.67 1.35 -0.05
C GLY A 130 -6.58 -0.13 -0.41
N ILE A 131 -6.56 -1.02 0.59
CA ILE A 131 -6.37 -2.46 0.37
C ILE A 131 -7.45 -3.12 -0.52
N PHE A 132 -8.66 -2.54 -0.54
CA PHE A 132 -9.81 -3.06 -1.29
C PHE A 132 -9.92 -2.48 -2.71
N ASN A 133 -9.10 -1.49 -3.05
CA ASN A 133 -9.23 -0.69 -4.27
C ASN A 133 -7.96 -0.69 -5.13
N LEU A 134 -7.11 -1.69 -4.92
CA LEU A 134 -5.95 -1.96 -5.76
C LEU A 134 -6.42 -2.41 -7.16
N ALA A 135 -5.80 -1.87 -8.19
CA ALA A 135 -6.07 -2.14 -9.59
C ALA A 135 -5.16 -3.25 -10.16
N GLY A 136 -3.86 -3.22 -9.84
CA GLY A 136 -2.88 -4.16 -10.38
C GLY A 136 -2.57 -5.27 -9.38
N THR A 137 -2.20 -4.89 -8.17
CA THR A 137 -1.93 -5.79 -7.06
C THR A 137 -3.19 -6.54 -6.64
N GLN A 138 -3.06 -7.84 -6.42
CA GLN A 138 -4.16 -8.70 -6.00
C GLN A 138 -3.90 -9.30 -4.63
N ILE A 139 -4.95 -9.39 -3.81
CA ILE A 139 -4.87 -9.86 -2.43
C ILE A 139 -5.98 -10.88 -2.18
N TYR A 140 -5.63 -12.03 -1.60
CA TYR A 140 -6.52 -13.16 -1.38
C TYR A 140 -6.29 -13.75 0.00
N ASN A 141 -7.34 -14.36 0.58
CA ASN A 141 -7.26 -15.16 1.81
C ASN A 141 -6.44 -14.49 2.92
N TYR A 142 -6.79 -13.23 3.24
CA TYR A 142 -5.99 -12.40 4.12
C TYR A 142 -6.73 -12.02 5.40
N ALA A 143 -5.94 -11.67 6.41
CA ALA A 143 -6.38 -10.88 7.54
C ALA A 143 -5.59 -9.58 7.59
N LEU A 144 -6.29 -8.49 7.89
CA LEU A 144 -5.73 -7.17 8.06
C LEU A 144 -6.10 -6.63 9.43
N LYS A 145 -5.10 -6.14 10.16
CA LYS A 145 -5.28 -5.41 11.42
C LYS A 145 -4.59 -4.06 11.28
N CYS A 146 -5.28 -3.02 11.72
CA CYS A 146 -4.67 -1.70 11.81
C CYS A 146 -4.88 -1.08 13.18
N ALA A 147 -3.88 -0.38 13.66
CA ALA A 147 -3.88 0.32 14.94
C ALA A 147 -3.23 1.71 14.77
N PRO A 148 -3.51 2.69 15.64
CA PRO A 148 -2.76 3.94 15.67
C PRO A 148 -1.25 3.69 15.84
N ALA A 149 -0.40 4.46 15.16
CA ALA A 149 1.04 4.37 15.34
C ALA A 149 1.50 5.04 16.64
N LEU A 150 2.61 4.55 17.20
CA LEU A 150 3.20 5.13 18.41
C LEU A 150 4.02 6.36 18.03
N LYS A 151 3.81 7.49 18.70
CA LYS A 151 4.60 8.70 18.50
C LYS A 151 5.85 8.67 19.39
N VAL A 152 7.00 9.05 18.83
CA VAL A 152 8.30 9.16 19.51
C VAL A 152 8.82 10.59 19.53
#